data_AF-A0A831LJS2-F1
#
_entry.id   AF-A0A831LJS2-F1
#
_cell.length_a   1.000
_cell.length_b   1.000
_cell.length_c   1.000
_cell.angle_alpha   90.00
_cell.angle_beta   90.00
_cell.angle_gamma   90.00
#
_symmetry.space_group_name_H-M   'P 1'
#
loop_
_entity.id
_entity.type
_entity.pdbx_description
1 polymer ?
#
loop_
_entity_poly.entity_id
_entity_poly.type
_entity_poly.pdbx_seq_one_letter_code
_entity_poly.pdbx_strand_id
1 'polypeptide(L)' 'TPDEMYYVLTSTAKDIGPPGFDVFSGYGLVDAYAAVNAALKIG' A
#
# COMPACT_ATOMS: atom_id res chain seq x y z
N THR A 1 -10.76 7.25 -6.52
CA THR A 1 -11.34 6.15 -7.34
C THR A 1 -10.82 4.81 -6.81
N PRO A 2 -11.36 3.66 -7.23
CA PRO A 2 -10.79 2.36 -6.86
C PRO A 2 -9.30 2.22 -7.20
N ASP A 3 -8.86 2.77 -8.33
CA ASP A 3 -7.44 2.74 -8.74
C ASP A 3 -6.55 3.56 -7.80
N GLU A 4 -7.00 4.75 -7.39
CA GLU A 4 -6.29 5.57 -6.40
C GLU A 4 -6.22 4.88 -5.05
N MET A 5 -7.28 4.17 -4.65
CA MET A 5 -7.29 3.39 -3.41
C MET A 5 -6.29 2.23 -3.48
N TYR A 6 -6.25 1.50 -4.61
CA TYR A 6 -5.29 0.44 -4.83
C TYR A 6 -3.85 0.97 -4.76
N TYR A 7 -3.58 2.11 -5.41
CA TYR A 7 -2.28 2.76 -5.36
C TYR A 7 -1.88 3.16 -3.93
N VAL A 8 -2.77 3.79 -3.16
CA VAL A 8 -2.48 4.18 -1.77
C VAL A 8 -2.17 2.95 -0.92
N LEU A 9 -2.99 1.92 -0.99
CA LEU A 9 -2.79 0.70 -0.19
C LEU A 9 -1.48 -0.02 -0.53
N THR A 10 -1.12 -0.09 -1.82
CA THR A 10 0.08 -0.81 -2.28
C THR A 10 1.36 0.00 -2.11
N SER A 11 1.32 1.33 -2.27
CA SER A 11 2.49 2.21 -2.09
C SER A 11 2.88 2.42 -0.64
N THR A 12 1.96 2.24 0.32
CA THR A 12 2.25 2.39 1.75
C THR A 12 2.38 1.07 2.49
N ALA A 13 2.22 -0.07 1.82
CA ALA A 13 2.40 -1.36 2.44
C ALA A 13 3.84 -1.54 2.95
N LYS A 14 3.99 -2.18 4.10
CA LYS A 14 5.30 -2.60 4.59
C LYS A 14 5.69 -3.89 3.88
N ASP A 15 6.65 -3.77 3.00
CA ASP A 15 7.24 -4.90 2.29
C ASP A 15 7.75 -5.97 3.28
N ILE A 16 7.34 -7.22 3.02
CA ILE A 16 7.71 -8.39 3.81
C ILE A 16 8.05 -9.53 2.87
N GLY A 17 9.19 -10.18 3.10
CA GLY A 17 9.68 -11.23 2.21
C GLY A 17 10.64 -10.67 1.14
N PRO A 18 10.60 -11.18 -0.11
CA PRO A 18 11.42 -10.67 -1.20
C PRO A 18 11.07 -9.22 -1.54
N PRO A 19 12.06 -8.35 -1.82
CA PRO A 19 11.79 -6.95 -2.12
C PRO A 19 10.79 -6.74 -3.27
N GLY A 20 9.77 -5.93 -3.04
CA GLY A 20 8.76 -5.54 -4.02
C GLY A 20 7.50 -6.40 -3.98
N PHE A 21 6.92 -6.66 -5.16
CA PHE A 21 5.73 -7.51 -5.25
C PHE A 21 6.11 -8.99 -5.27
N ASP A 22 5.44 -9.79 -4.44
CA ASP A 22 5.50 -11.25 -4.51
C ASP A 22 4.09 -11.89 -4.47
N VAL A 23 3.98 -13.14 -4.90
CA VAL A 23 2.68 -13.84 -5.04
C VAL A 23 2.09 -14.32 -3.71
N PHE A 24 2.88 -14.36 -2.64
CA PHE A 24 2.45 -14.81 -1.31
C PHE A 24 2.00 -13.65 -0.42
N SER A 25 2.68 -12.50 -0.52
CA SER A 25 2.40 -11.32 0.33
C SER A 25 1.92 -10.08 -0.43
N GLY A 26 1.93 -10.10 -1.76
CA GLY A 26 1.59 -8.93 -2.57
C GLY A 26 2.67 -7.86 -2.46
N TYR A 27 2.28 -6.63 -2.12
CA TYR A 27 3.21 -5.54 -1.78
C TYR A 27 3.60 -5.53 -0.28
N GLY A 28 3.17 -6.54 0.47
CA GLY A 28 3.44 -6.71 1.88
C GLY A 28 2.25 -6.36 2.79
N LEU A 29 2.57 -6.13 4.06
CA LEU A 29 1.57 -5.89 5.10
C LEU A 29 0.95 -4.50 4.97
N VAL A 30 -0.37 -4.43 4.88
CA VAL A 30 -1.11 -3.15 4.81
C VAL A 30 -0.84 -2.30 6.06
N ASP A 31 -0.37 -1.08 5.84
CA ASP A 31 -0.26 -0.04 6.88
C ASP A 31 -1.41 0.96 6.72
N ALA A 32 -2.48 0.77 7.51
CA ALA A 32 -3.66 1.63 7.45
C ALA A 32 -3.38 3.07 7.87
N TYR A 33 -2.43 3.30 8.79
CA TYR A 33 -2.10 4.64 9.25
C TYR A 33 -1.37 5.42 8.16
N ALA A 34 -0.37 4.79 7.52
CA ALA A 34 0.32 5.38 6.38
C ALA A 34 -0.63 5.62 5.20
N ALA A 35 -1.51 4.66 4.90
CA ALA A 35 -2.49 4.77 3.82
C ALA A 35 -3.45 5.96 4.02
N VAL A 36 -4.03 6.13 5.20
CA VAL A 36 -4.93 7.27 5.50
C VAL A 36 -4.17 8.59 5.37
N ASN A 37 -2.96 8.68 5.91
CA ASN A 37 -2.15 9.89 5.79
C ASN A 37 -1.75 10.21 4.34
N ALA A 38 -1.53 9.19 3.50
CA ALA A 38 -1.25 9.38 2.09
C ALA A 38 -2.51 9.84 1.33
N ALA A 39 -3.67 9.23 1.58
CA ALA A 39 -4.93 9.62 0.96
C ALA A 39 -5.31 11.08 1.26
N LEU A 40 -5.11 11.53 2.50
CA LEU A 40 -5.37 12.92 2.91
C LEU A 40 -4.44 13.95 2.27
N LYS A 41 -3.31 13.54 1.69
CA LYS A 41 -2.40 14.44 0.96
C LYS A 41 -2.75 14.56 -0.53
N ILE A 42 -3.55 13.61 -1.04
CA ILE A 42 -3.94 13.55 -2.45
C ILE A 42 -5.30 14.25 -2.67
N GLY A 43 -6.15 14.32 -1.65
CA GLY A 43 -7.42 15.07 -1.65
C GLY A 43 -7.25 16.53 -1.26
#